data_AF-A0A645E0V3-F1
#
_entry.id   AF-A0A645E0V3-F1
#
_cell.length_a   1.000
_cell.length_b   1.000
_cell.length_c   1.000
_cell.angle_alpha   90.00
_cell.angle_beta   90.00
_cell.angle_gamma   90.00
#
_symmetry.space_group_name_H-M   'P 1'
#
loop_
_entity.id
_entity.type
_entity.pdbx_description
1 polymer ?
#
loop_
_entity_poly.entity_id
_entity_poly.type
_entity_poly.pdbx_seq_one_letter_code
_entity_poly.pdbx_strand_id
1 'polypeptide(L)' 'MSPEEIAEYKEVKHNIKEYIKTLEETDKQILILRYSENLTFTDIAEILGLTESTAKRRYYKTRENYKDFAKK' A
#
# COMPACT_ATOMS: atom_id res chain seq x y z
N MET A 1 -17.02 19.55 -0.06
CA MET A 1 -15.91 19.37 0.88
C MET A 1 -15.72 20.68 1.64
N SER A 2 -15.87 20.65 2.96
CA SER A 2 -15.60 21.77 3.84
C SER A 2 -14.08 22.01 3.95
N PRO A 3 -13.64 23.18 4.45
CA PRO A 3 -12.24 23.44 4.73
C PRO A 3 -11.60 22.37 5.63
N GLU A 4 -12.34 21.87 6.62
CA GLU A 4 -11.93 20.81 7.54
C GLU A 4 -11.73 19.48 6.79
N GLU A 5 -12.68 19.09 5.93
CA GLU A 5 -12.58 17.87 5.12
C GLU A 5 -11.39 17.92 4.15
N ILE A 6 -11.06 19.11 3.62
CA ILE A 6 -9.90 19.30 2.74
C ILE A 6 -8.58 19.16 3.52
N ALA A 7 -8.53 19.68 4.76
CA ALA A 7 -7.36 19.57 5.62
C ALA A 7 -7.11 18.10 6.01
N GLU A 8 -8.15 17.40 6.47
CA GLU A 8 -8.10 15.98 6.81
C GLU A 8 -7.65 15.12 5.61
N TYR A 9 -8.21 15.36 4.43
CA TYR A 9 -7.80 14.67 3.21
C TYR A 9 -6.31 14.86 2.90
N LYS A 10 -5.78 16.08 3.04
CA LYS A 10 -4.36 16.38 2.79
C LYS A 10 -3.45 15.68 3.79
N GLU A 11 -3.85 15.66 5.06
CA GLU A 11 -3.10 15.00 6.13
C GLU A 11 -3.04 13.50 5.92
N VAL A 12 -4.18 12.85 5.67
CA VAL A 12 -4.25 11.41 5.37
C VAL A 12 -3.40 11.08 4.15
N LYS A 13 -3.52 11.87 3.09
CA LYS A 13 -2.71 11.69 1.87
C LYS A 13 -1.21 11.84 2.13
N HIS A 14 -0.82 12.78 2.99
CA HIS A 14 0.57 12.96 3.37
C HIS A 14 1.10 11.76 4.15
N ASN A 15 0.37 11.29 5.17
CA ASN A 15 0.75 10.14 5.98
C ASN A 15 0.93 8.87 5.13
N ILE A 16 -0.03 8.58 4.24
CA ILE A 16 0.07 7.44 3.31
C ILE A 16 1.31 7.56 2.42
N LYS A 17 1.60 8.76 1.89
CA LYS A 17 2.79 8.98 1.05
C LYS A 17 4.08 8.75 1.83
N GLU A 18 4.19 9.26 3.05
CA GLU A 18 5.38 9.05 3.88
C GLU A 18 5.55 7.56 4.20
N TYR A 19 4.47 6.85 4.54
CA TYR A 19 4.54 5.41 4.75
C TYR A 19 5.01 4.64 3.51
N ILE A 20 4.41 4.93 2.35
CA ILE A 20 4.79 4.27 1.09
C ILE A 20 6.29 4.47 0.81
N LYS A 21 6.87 5.63 1.10
CA LYS A 21 8.32 5.86 0.90
C LYS A 21 9.19 4.91 1.71
N THR A 22 8.75 4.50 2.91
CA THR A 22 9.49 3.57 3.78
C THR A 22 9.44 2.12 3.33
N LEU A 23 8.53 1.76 2.41
CA LEU A 23 8.39 0.40 1.95
C LEU A 23 9.53 -0.01 1.01
N GLU A 24 9.90 -1.28 1.09
CA GLU A 24 10.75 -1.94 0.09
C GLU A 24 10.08 -1.89 -1.29
N GLU A 25 10.89 -1.88 -2.35
CA GLU A 25 10.39 -1.67 -3.72
C GLU A 25 9.33 -2.71 -4.12
N THR A 26 9.56 -3.98 -3.79
CA THR A 26 8.60 -5.06 -4.05
C THR A 26 7.25 -4.81 -3.37
N ASP A 27 7.24 -4.30 -2.13
CA ASP A 27 6.00 -4.05 -1.39
C ASP A 27 5.25 -2.84 -1.96
N LYS A 28 5.97 -1.80 -2.43
CA LYS A 28 5.39 -0.67 -3.18
C LYS A 28 4.72 -1.16 -4.47
N GLN A 29 5.43 -1.96 -5.26
CA GLN A 29 4.92 -2.50 -6.52
C GLN A 29 3.66 -3.33 -6.31
N ILE A 30 3.61 -4.19 -5.27
CA ILE A 30 2.41 -4.96 -4.93
C ILE A 30 1.21 -4.03 -4.66
N LEU A 31 1.38 -2.93 -3.92
CA LEU A 31 0.30 -1.97 -3.67
C LEU A 31 -0.15 -1.26 -4.94
N ILE A 32 0.78 -0.79 -5.78
CA ILE A 32 0.47 -0.08 -7.03
C ILE A 32 -0.32 -1.00 -7.96
N LEU A 33 0.18 -2.21 -8.22
CA LEU A 33 -0.49 -3.16 -9.10
C LEU A 33 -1.88 -3.56 -8.56
N ARG A 34 -2.03 -3.64 -7.23
CA ARG A 34 -3.32 -3.98 -6.62
C ARG A 34 -4.35 -2.86 -6.72
N TYR A 35 -3.95 -1.60 -6.51
CA TYR A 35 -4.89 -0.48 -6.38
C TYR A 35 -5.04 0.37 -7.65
N SER A 36 -3.98 0.51 -8.45
CA SER A 36 -4.02 1.28 -9.70
C SER A 36 -4.52 0.42 -10.86
N GLU A 37 -4.05 -0.83 -10.94
CA GLU A 37 -4.34 -1.74 -12.06
C GLU A 37 -5.41 -2.80 -11.73
N ASN A 38 -5.91 -2.82 -10.47
CA ASN A 38 -6.90 -3.79 -9.97
C ASN A 38 -6.52 -5.28 -10.16
N LEU A 39 -5.22 -5.59 -10.30
CA LEU A 39 -4.75 -6.94 -10.56
C LEU A 39 -4.98 -7.90 -9.39
N THR A 40 -5.14 -9.19 -9.69
CA THR A 40 -5.26 -10.24 -8.66
C THR A 40 -3.89 -10.56 -8.06
N PHE A 41 -3.86 -11.22 -6.90
CA PHE A 41 -2.59 -11.64 -6.31
C PHE A 41 -1.84 -12.66 -7.18
N THR A 42 -2.56 -13.44 -7.98
CA THR A 42 -1.99 -14.39 -8.93
C THR A 42 -1.26 -13.65 -10.04
N ASP A 43 -1.91 -12.65 -10.67
CA ASP A 43 -1.30 -11.82 -11.72
C ASP A 43 -0.08 -11.05 -11.19
N ILE A 44 -0.19 -10.46 -10.00
CA ILE A 44 0.90 -9.73 -9.35
C ILE A 44 2.08 -10.65 -9.08
N ALA A 45 1.81 -11.88 -8.62
CA ALA A 45 2.85 -12.86 -8.36
C ALA A 45 3.58 -13.27 -9.64
N GLU A 46 2.84 -13.49 -10.74
CA GLU A 46 3.42 -13.77 -12.04
C GLU A 46 4.30 -12.62 -12.55
N ILE A 47 3.80 -11.38 -12.52
CA ILE A 47 4.53 -10.18 -12.97
C ILE A 47 5.82 -9.96 -12.18
N LEU A 48 5.79 -10.18 -10.86
CA LEU A 48 6.93 -9.91 -9.98
C LEU A 48 7.84 -11.13 -9.76
N GLY A 49 7.56 -12.28 -10.39
CA GLY A 49 8.33 -13.51 -10.20
C GLY A 49 8.24 -14.07 -8.77
N LEU A 50 7.10 -13.89 -8.11
CA LEU A 50 6.81 -14.36 -6.75
C LEU A 50 5.83 -15.53 -6.79
N THR A 51 5.64 -16.17 -5.63
CA THR A 51 4.46 -17.03 -5.42
C THR A 51 3.27 -16.17 -4.96
N GLU A 52 2.05 -16.59 -5.30
CA GLU A 52 0.82 -15.91 -4.85
C GLU A 52 0.77 -15.75 -3.32
N SER A 53 1.19 -16.78 -2.59
CA SER A 53 1.28 -16.74 -1.12
C SER A 53 2.25 -15.66 -0.61
N THR A 54 3.37 -15.45 -1.31
CA THR A 54 4.35 -14.41 -0.97
C THR A 54 3.78 -13.02 -1.24
N ALA A 55 3.13 -12.82 -2.39
CA ALA A 55 2.47 -11.56 -2.73
C ALA A 55 1.38 -11.20 -1.69
N LYS A 56 0.53 -12.17 -1.32
CA LYS A 56 -0.48 -12.01 -0.26
C LYS A 56 0.16 -11.66 1.08
N ARG A 57 1.15 -12.44 1.53
CA ARG A 57 1.82 -12.22 2.82
C ARG A 57 2.43 -10.81 2.89
N ARG A 58 3.16 -10.39 1.85
CA ARG A 58 3.74 -9.05 1.76
C ARG A 58 2.66 -7.97 1.81
N TYR A 59 1.61 -8.09 1.00
CA TYR A 59 0.48 -7.15 1.01
C TYR A 59 -0.17 -7.00 2.39
N TYR A 60 -0.54 -8.11 3.04
CA TYR A 60 -1.18 -8.05 4.36
C TYR A 60 -0.23 -7.51 5.42
N LYS A 61 1.06 -7.87 5.36
CA LYS A 61 2.07 -7.35 6.30
C LYS A 61 2.26 -5.85 6.14
N THR A 62 2.31 -5.35 4.91
CA THR A 62 2.36 -3.91 4.62
C THR A 62 1.14 -3.18 5.16
N ARG A 63 -0.06 -3.77 5.08
CA ARG A 63 -1.27 -3.16 5.66
C ARG A 63 -1.30 -3.19 7.18
N GLU A 64 -0.76 -4.24 7.79
CA GLU A 64 -0.61 -4.34 9.25
C GLU A 64 0.38 -3.27 9.75
N ASN A 65 1.57 -3.20 9.15
CA ASN A 65 2.60 -2.24 9.51
C ASN A 65 2.13 -0.78 9.34
N TYR A 66 1.25 -0.50 8.37
CA TYR A 66 0.66 0.84 8.24
C TYR A 66 -0.17 1.23 9.45
N LYS A 67 -0.92 0.28 10.05
CA LYS A 67 -1.71 0.56 11.25
C LYS A 67 -0.83 0.97 12.43
N ASP A 68 0.37 0.41 12.52
CA ASP A 68 1.32 0.77 13.57
C ASP A 68 2.08 2.06 13.25
N PHE A 69 2.32 2.33 11.97
CA PHE A 69 2.86 3.62 11.51
C PHE A 69 1.89 4.77 11.77
N ALA A 70 0.60 4.61 11.44
CA ALA A 70 -0.41 5.65 11.57
C ALA A 70 -0.86 5.91 13.03
N LYS A 71 -0.46 5.06 13.98
CA LYS A 71 -0.68 5.27 15.43
C LYS A 71 0.43 6.12 16.09
N LYS A 72 1.56 6.29 15.41
CA LYS A 72 2.65 7.17 15.85
C LYS A 72 2.38 8.60 15.42
#